data_AF-A0A6C0IGP8-F1
#
_entry.id   AF-A0A6C0IGP8-F1
#
_cell.length_a   1.000
_cell.length_b   1.000
_cell.length_c   1.000
_cell.angle_alpha   90.00
_cell.angle_beta   90.00
_cell.angle_gamma   90.00
#
_symmetry.space_group_name_H-M   'P 1'
#
loop_
_entity.id
_entity.type
_entity.pdbx_description
1 polymer ?
#
loop_
_entity_poly.entity_id
_entity_poly.type
_entity_poly.pdbx_seq_one_letter_code
_entity_poly.pdbx_strand_id
1 'polypeptide(L)'
;MIFFFLSREKMERIKIKNPQTGKWIYKDGPTAMALEKQGVRLQGPTKKATPFKAPTNAKGKMPTKSFPVDKSDVSWTAKAPEKTSQRRALQKTCGDSCFMMPKQLKFPVCNKDAPPCTYNQRGITAAYVRARQWGYEDVARKVEALRKKLGLKTAKK
;
A
#
# COMPACT_ATOMS: atom_id res chain seq x y z
N MET A 1 41.54 11.74 -32.08
CA MET A 1 40.07 11.77 -32.16
C MET A 1 39.53 12.35 -30.87
N ILE A 2 39.03 13.59 -30.90
CA ILE A 2 38.51 14.30 -29.72
C ILE A 2 37.00 14.08 -29.69
N PHE A 3 36.51 13.32 -28.72
CA PHE A 3 35.07 13.19 -28.45
C PHE A 3 34.60 14.45 -27.70
N PHE A 4 33.91 15.35 -28.40
CA PHE A 4 33.16 16.43 -27.77
C PHE A 4 31.97 15.83 -27.01
N PHE A 5 32.11 15.72 -25.69
CA PHE A 5 31.00 15.50 -24.78
C PHE A 5 30.17 16.79 -24.73
N LEU A 6 29.21 16.94 -25.63
CA LEU A 6 28.22 18.01 -25.58
C LEU A 6 27.44 17.89 -24.26
N SER A 7 27.75 18.80 -23.32
CA SER A 7 26.97 19.05 -22.11
C SER A 7 25.49 19.17 -22.49
N ARG A 8 24.69 18.21 -22.05
CA ARG A 8 23.24 18.21 -22.23
C ARG A 8 22.65 19.26 -21.29
N GLU A 9 22.69 20.52 -21.71
CA GLU A 9 21.99 21.62 -21.04
C GLU A 9 20.54 21.18 -20.79
N LYS A 10 20.09 21.32 -19.54
CA LYS A 10 18.71 21.07 -19.16
C LYS A 10 17.84 22.12 -19.85
N MET A 11 17.39 21.85 -21.07
CA MET A 11 16.42 22.72 -21.75
C MET A 11 15.19 22.89 -20.84
N GLU A 12 15.00 24.10 -20.34
CA GLU A 12 13.84 24.48 -19.55
C GLU A 12 12.60 24.34 -20.44
N ARG A 13 11.78 23.32 -20.21
CA ARG A 13 10.58 23.11 -21.03
C ARG A 13 9.53 24.16 -20.70
N ILE A 14 9.13 24.93 -21.70
CA ILE A 14 8.11 25.97 -21.58
C ILE A 14 6.73 25.36 -21.91
N LYS A 15 5.71 25.71 -21.11
CA LYS A 15 4.31 25.37 -21.39
C LYS A 15 3.54 26.59 -21.87
N ILE A 16 2.70 26.39 -22.88
CA ILE A 16 1.76 27.38 -23.42
C ILE A 16 0.33 26.87 -23.26
N LYS A 17 -0.64 27.77 -23.09
CA LYS A 17 -2.05 27.41 -22.96
C LYS A 17 -2.64 27.15 -24.35
N ASN A 18 -3.23 25.97 -24.53
CA ASN A 18 -3.96 25.64 -25.75
C ASN A 18 -5.26 26.47 -25.83
N PRO A 19 -5.50 27.23 -26.90
CA PRO A 19 -6.69 28.08 -27.03
C PRO A 19 -7.99 27.28 -27.20
N GLN A 20 -7.95 26.08 -27.77
CA GLN A 20 -9.14 25.25 -28.01
C GLN A 20 -9.58 24.49 -26.75
N THR A 21 -8.63 23.98 -25.96
CA THR A 21 -8.93 23.10 -24.80
C THR A 21 -8.69 23.77 -23.44
N GLY A 22 -8.04 24.94 -23.41
CA GLY A 22 -7.63 25.62 -22.18
C GLY A 22 -6.52 24.93 -21.38
N LYS A 23 -6.02 23.77 -21.84
CA LYS A 23 -4.99 22.96 -21.16
C LYS A 23 -3.58 23.50 -21.43
N TRP A 24 -2.68 23.27 -20.49
CA TRP A 24 -1.26 23.60 -20.65
C TRP A 24 -0.55 22.50 -21.43
N ILE A 25 0.01 22.85 -22.59
CA ILE A 25 0.78 21.96 -23.46
C ILE A 25 2.24 22.43 -23.54
N TYR A 26 3.17 21.53 -23.85
CA TYR A 26 4.56 21.91 -24.07
C TYR A 26 4.70 22.64 -25.41
N LYS A 27 5.42 23.77 -25.42
CA LYS A 27 5.62 24.61 -26.61
C LYS A 27 6.29 23.82 -27.75
N ASP A 28 7.30 23.02 -27.42
CA ASP A 28 8.02 22.18 -28.39
C ASP A 28 7.47 20.73 -28.43
N GLY A 29 6.23 20.56 -27.99
CA GLY A 29 5.58 19.25 -27.90
C GLY A 29 4.83 18.87 -29.18
N PRO A 30 4.56 17.57 -29.41
CA PRO A 30 3.81 17.10 -30.59
C PRO A 30 2.45 17.78 -30.75
N THR A 31 1.78 18.07 -29.63
CA THR A 31 0.48 18.74 -29.61
C THR A 31 0.56 20.19 -30.09
N ALA A 32 1.64 20.91 -29.76
CA ALA A 32 1.81 22.29 -30.21
C ALA A 32 2.14 22.34 -31.71
N MET A 33 3.05 21.46 -32.18
CA MET A 33 3.37 21.34 -33.61
C MET A 33 2.15 20.97 -34.46
N ALA A 34 1.26 20.11 -33.96
CA ALA A 34 0.02 19.75 -34.65
C ALA A 34 -0.94 20.94 -34.78
N LEU A 35 -1.06 21.76 -33.74
CA LEU A 35 -1.91 22.96 -33.73
C LEU A 35 -1.37 24.05 -34.67
N GLU A 36 -0.06 24.25 -34.69
CA GLU A 36 0.57 25.20 -35.63
C GLU A 36 0.37 24.78 -37.09
N LYS A 37 0.47 23.48 -37.40
CA LYS A 37 0.14 22.95 -38.75
C LYS A 37 -1.32 23.17 -39.14
N GLN A 38 -2.23 23.25 -38.17
CA GLN A 38 -3.64 23.58 -38.39
C GLN A 38 -3.89 25.10 -38.46
N GLY A 39 -2.85 25.93 -38.41
CA GLY A 39 -2.96 27.40 -38.45
C GLY A 39 -3.40 28.02 -37.13
N VAL A 40 -3.43 27.25 -36.03
CA VAL A 40 -3.84 27.77 -34.72
C VAL A 40 -2.68 28.58 -34.11
N ARG A 41 -2.92 29.87 -33.90
CA ARG A 41 -1.94 30.82 -33.35
C ARG A 41 -1.77 30.60 -31.85
N LEU A 42 -0.69 29.95 -31.44
CA LEU A 42 -0.32 29.73 -30.04
C LEU A 42 0.35 31.00 -29.46
N GLN A 43 -0.44 32.03 -29.18
CA GLN A 43 0.02 33.26 -28.51
C GLN A 43 -0.72 33.42 -27.19
N GLY A 44 0.01 33.27 -26.08
CA GLY A 44 -0.59 33.30 -24.75
C GLY A 44 0.45 33.23 -23.63
N PRO A 45 0.01 33.31 -22.37
CA PRO A 45 0.89 33.27 -21.22
C PRO A 45 1.67 31.96 -21.19
N THR A 46 2.97 32.05 -20.92
CA THR A 46 3.85 30.89 -20.82
C THR A 46 4.25 30.65 -19.36
N LYS A 47 4.51 29.39 -19.00
CA LYS A 47 5.05 29.04 -17.67
C LYS A 47 6.11 27.96 -17.76
N LYS A 48 7.09 28.02 -16.87
CA LYS A 48 8.14 26.98 -16.74
C LYS A 48 7.51 25.66 -16.28
N ALA A 49 7.88 24.55 -16.92
CA ALA A 49 7.49 23.24 -16.44
C ALA A 49 8.26 22.91 -15.16
N THR A 50 7.53 22.51 -14.11
CA THR A 50 8.16 21.94 -12.92
C THR A 50 8.90 20.66 -13.33
N PRO A 51 10.15 20.45 -12.88
CA PRO A 51 10.87 19.22 -13.17
C PRO A 51 10.07 18.03 -12.66
N PHE A 52 10.06 16.94 -13.43
CA PHE A 52 9.45 15.70 -12.99
C PHE A 52 10.14 15.24 -11.71
N LYS A 53 9.43 15.29 -10.58
CA LYS A 53 9.86 14.64 -9.35
C LYS A 53 9.46 13.18 -9.51
N ALA A 54 10.46 12.30 -9.68
CA ALA A 54 10.22 10.86 -9.62
C ALA A 54 9.43 10.57 -8.33
N PRO A 55 8.45 9.65 -8.37
CA PRO A 55 7.83 9.19 -7.14
C PRO A 55 8.97 8.68 -6.28
N THR A 56 9.31 9.42 -5.22
CA THR A 56 10.23 8.92 -4.22
C THR A 56 9.61 7.62 -3.74
N ASN A 57 10.38 6.54 -3.69
CA ASN A 57 10.04 5.32 -2.95
C ASN A 57 9.94 5.66 -1.46
N ALA A 58 9.06 6.58 -1.08
CA ALA A 58 8.45 6.56 0.21
C ALA A 58 7.73 5.22 0.20
N LYS A 59 8.34 4.23 0.87
CA LYS A 59 7.63 3.05 1.36
C LYS A 59 6.45 3.61 2.14
N GLY A 60 5.34 3.87 1.44
CA GLY A 60 4.13 4.36 2.05
C GLY A 60 3.84 3.35 3.13
N LYS A 61 4.03 3.73 4.39
CA LYS A 61 3.57 2.91 5.50
C LYS A 61 2.08 2.80 5.23
N MET A 62 1.64 1.65 4.73
CA MET A 62 0.22 1.41 4.54
C MET A 62 -0.45 1.77 5.87
N PRO A 63 -1.57 2.50 5.86
CA PRO A 63 -2.30 2.77 7.09
C PRO A 63 -2.55 1.42 7.76
N THR A 64 -1.89 1.18 8.89
CA THR A 64 -2.10 -0.07 9.64
C THR A 64 -3.49 0.05 10.21
N LYS A 65 -4.50 -0.48 9.51
CA LYS A 65 -5.85 -0.62 10.07
C LYS A 65 -5.69 -1.40 11.37
N SER A 66 -5.78 -0.71 12.51
CA SER A 66 -5.76 -1.34 13.82
C SER A 66 -7.19 -1.70 14.15
N PHE A 67 -7.49 -2.99 14.12
CA PHE A 67 -8.80 -3.48 14.53
C PHE A 67 -8.95 -3.44 16.05
N PRO A 68 -10.17 -3.22 16.56
CA PRO A 68 -10.47 -3.45 17.98
C PRO A 68 -10.15 -4.91 18.36
N VAL A 69 -9.78 -5.12 19.63
CA VAL A 69 -9.44 -6.44 20.14
C VAL A 69 -10.63 -7.05 20.87
N ASP A 70 -11.08 -8.19 20.38
CA ASP A 70 -11.99 -9.09 21.07
C ASP A 70 -11.23 -9.86 22.16
N LYS A 71 -11.60 -9.58 23.41
CA LYS A 71 -11.08 -10.23 24.62
C LYS A 71 -12.08 -11.23 25.22
N SER A 72 -13.13 -11.59 24.48
CA SER A 72 -14.14 -12.53 24.95
C SER A 72 -13.54 -13.89 25.30
N ASP A 73 -14.15 -14.58 26.25
CA ASP A 73 -13.70 -15.88 26.73
C ASP A 73 -14.11 -17.05 25.81
N VAL A 74 -14.51 -16.75 24.57
CA VAL A 74 -14.93 -17.74 23.58
C VAL A 74 -13.73 -18.53 23.08
N SER A 75 -13.87 -19.84 22.90
CA SER A 75 -12.78 -20.69 22.41
C SER A 75 -12.30 -20.24 21.01
N TRP A 76 -10.99 -20.28 20.77
CA TRP A 76 -10.46 -19.85 19.47
C TRP A 76 -11.00 -20.73 18.34
N THR A 77 -11.16 -22.03 18.55
CA THR A 77 -11.74 -22.97 17.58
C THR A 77 -13.11 -22.52 17.09
N ALA A 78 -13.96 -22.00 17.99
CA ALA A 78 -15.29 -21.52 17.60
C ALA A 78 -15.23 -20.28 16.69
N LYS A 79 -14.22 -19.42 16.83
CA LYS A 79 -14.08 -18.17 16.08
C LYS A 79 -13.06 -18.24 14.93
N ALA A 80 -12.26 -19.29 14.86
CA ALA A 80 -11.20 -19.44 13.87
C ALA A 80 -11.77 -19.71 12.47
N PRO A 81 -11.23 -19.09 11.41
CA PRO A 81 -11.55 -19.46 10.04
C PRO A 81 -10.82 -20.76 9.68
N GLU A 82 -11.52 -21.89 9.80
CA GLU A 82 -10.95 -23.22 9.53
C GLU A 82 -10.81 -23.47 8.04
N LYS A 83 -11.86 -23.19 7.26
CA LYS A 83 -11.92 -23.48 5.83
C LYS A 83 -11.18 -22.43 5.00
N THR A 84 -10.54 -22.86 3.90
CA THR A 84 -9.86 -21.96 2.96
C THR A 84 -10.81 -20.91 2.37
N SER A 85 -12.06 -21.27 2.09
CA SER A 85 -13.09 -20.35 1.61
C SER A 85 -13.38 -19.22 2.61
N GLN A 86 -13.50 -19.56 3.90
CA GLN A 86 -13.69 -18.58 4.98
C GLN A 86 -12.48 -17.65 5.10
N ARG A 87 -11.26 -18.17 4.96
CA ARG A 87 -10.05 -17.35 5.00
C ARG A 87 -9.96 -16.37 3.83
N ARG A 88 -10.33 -16.80 2.62
CA ARG A 88 -10.41 -15.93 1.44
C ARG A 88 -11.47 -14.85 1.61
N ALA A 89 -12.64 -15.20 2.12
CA ALA A 89 -13.70 -14.23 2.43
C ALA A 89 -13.22 -13.21 3.47
N LEU A 90 -12.57 -13.67 4.54
CA LEU A 90 -12.01 -12.81 5.59
C LEU A 90 -10.92 -11.88 5.05
N GLN A 91 -10.05 -12.37 4.17
CA GLN A 91 -9.03 -11.53 3.52
C GLN A 91 -9.67 -10.48 2.61
N LYS A 92 -10.72 -10.84 1.85
CA LYS A 92 -11.44 -9.89 0.99
C LYS A 92 -12.09 -8.77 1.82
N THR A 93 -12.66 -9.11 2.97
CA THR A 93 -13.38 -8.15 3.83
C THR A 93 -12.45 -7.32 4.71
N CYS A 94 -11.52 -7.96 5.42
CA CYS A 94 -10.67 -7.32 6.43
C CYS A 94 -9.25 -7.03 5.93
N GLY A 95 -8.87 -7.52 4.76
CA GLY A 95 -7.55 -7.34 4.19
C GLY A 95 -6.47 -8.18 4.86
N ASP A 96 -5.23 -7.88 4.46
CA ASP A 96 -4.04 -8.63 4.86
C ASP A 96 -3.70 -8.50 6.35
N SER A 97 -4.21 -7.47 7.04
CA SER A 97 -4.00 -7.25 8.47
C SER A 97 -4.51 -8.39 9.38
N CYS A 98 -5.42 -9.23 8.87
CA CYS A 98 -5.96 -10.38 9.61
C CYS A 98 -5.16 -11.67 9.49
N PHE A 99 -4.10 -11.67 8.66
CA PHE A 99 -3.24 -12.82 8.46
C PHE A 99 -1.79 -12.39 8.62
N MET A 100 -1.00 -13.12 9.40
CA MET A 100 0.44 -12.84 9.47
C MET A 100 1.17 -13.26 8.19
N MET A 101 0.55 -14.15 7.41
CA MET A 101 0.99 -14.55 6.08
C MET A 101 -0.18 -14.49 5.09
N PRO A 102 -0.52 -13.29 4.58
CA PRO A 102 -1.70 -13.10 3.74
C PRO A 102 -1.61 -13.87 2.41
N LYS A 103 -0.42 -13.95 1.80
CA LYS A 103 -0.21 -14.69 0.54
C LYS A 103 -0.57 -16.18 0.65
N GLN A 104 -0.38 -16.78 1.83
CA GLN A 104 -0.66 -18.20 2.09
C GLN A 104 -1.94 -18.40 2.90
N LEU A 105 -2.63 -17.33 3.30
CA LEU A 105 -3.78 -17.37 4.21
C LEU A 105 -3.50 -18.16 5.50
N LYS A 106 -2.27 -18.05 6.02
CA LYS A 106 -1.84 -18.73 7.24
C LYS A 106 -1.83 -17.76 8.42
N PHE A 107 -1.94 -18.34 9.61
CA PHE A 107 -1.94 -17.62 10.89
C PHE A 107 -3.01 -16.53 10.94
N PRO A 108 -4.31 -16.92 10.87
CA PRO A 108 -5.40 -15.98 11.09
C PRO A 108 -5.37 -15.44 12.52
N VAL A 109 -5.58 -14.14 12.66
CA VAL A 109 -5.64 -13.44 13.96
C VAL A 109 -6.97 -12.71 14.19
N CYS A 110 -7.87 -12.71 13.20
CA CYS A 110 -9.20 -12.12 13.29
C CYS A 110 -10.29 -13.20 13.38
N ASN A 111 -11.44 -12.80 13.91
CA ASN A 111 -12.64 -13.63 13.97
C ASN A 111 -13.22 -13.92 12.58
N LYS A 112 -13.74 -15.14 12.37
CA LYS A 112 -14.42 -15.53 11.12
C LYS A 112 -15.76 -14.81 10.90
N ASP A 113 -16.43 -14.42 11.99
CA ASP A 113 -17.77 -13.80 11.97
C ASP A 113 -17.73 -12.26 11.80
N ALA A 114 -16.58 -11.67 11.47
CA ALA A 114 -16.44 -10.23 11.26
C ALA A 114 -17.20 -9.80 9.98
N PRO A 115 -18.08 -8.77 10.04
CA PRO A 115 -17.77 -7.43 10.57
C PRO A 115 -18.41 -7.04 11.93
N PRO A 116 -17.77 -6.14 12.71
CA PRO A 116 -16.53 -5.41 12.39
C PRO A 116 -15.29 -6.30 12.50
N CYS A 117 -14.31 -6.05 11.62
CA CYS A 117 -13.00 -6.71 11.67
C CYS A 117 -12.37 -6.48 13.04
N THR A 118 -12.15 -7.57 13.77
CA THR A 118 -11.73 -7.58 15.16
C THR A 118 -10.58 -8.57 15.33
N TYR A 119 -9.53 -8.15 16.04
CA TYR A 119 -8.45 -9.04 16.43
C TYR A 119 -8.89 -9.90 17.61
N ASN A 120 -8.64 -11.20 17.57
CA ASN A 120 -8.94 -12.08 18.69
C ASN A 120 -7.69 -12.33 19.53
N GLN A 121 -7.74 -12.05 20.84
CA GLN A 121 -6.61 -12.26 21.74
C GLN A 121 -6.13 -13.72 21.76
N ARG A 122 -7.06 -14.69 21.78
CA ARG A 122 -6.75 -16.12 21.74
C ARG A 122 -6.23 -16.53 20.37
N GLY A 123 -6.76 -15.95 19.29
CA GLY A 123 -6.26 -16.16 17.93
C GLY A 123 -4.83 -15.67 17.72
N ILE A 124 -4.49 -14.49 18.25
CA ILE A 124 -3.12 -13.97 18.28
C ILE A 124 -2.18 -14.91 19.03
N THR A 125 -2.61 -15.42 20.18
CA THR A 125 -1.81 -16.37 20.98
C THR A 125 -1.62 -17.70 20.25
N ALA A 126 -2.68 -18.23 19.64
CA ALA A 126 -2.62 -19.44 18.83
C ALA A 126 -1.69 -19.28 17.61
N ALA A 127 -1.75 -18.14 16.93
CA ALA A 127 -0.85 -17.82 15.83
C ALA A 127 0.62 -17.81 16.27
N TYR A 128 0.93 -17.22 17.43
CA TYR A 128 2.28 -17.22 17.99
C TYR A 128 2.79 -18.65 18.29
N VAL A 129 1.98 -19.44 19.01
CA VAL A 129 2.35 -20.81 19.39
C VAL A 129 2.58 -21.68 18.15
N ARG A 130 1.67 -21.63 17.16
CA ARG A 130 1.81 -22.39 15.92
C ARG A 130 3.01 -21.93 15.10
N ALA A 131 3.28 -20.63 15.04
CA ALA A 131 4.43 -20.10 14.33
C ALA A 131 5.74 -20.65 14.93
N ARG A 132 5.85 -20.68 16.26
CA ARG A 132 7.01 -21.25 16.96
C ARG A 132 7.12 -22.77 16.78
N GLN A 133 6.01 -23.50 16.86
CA GLN A 133 5.99 -24.95 16.63
C GLN A 133 6.49 -25.35 15.24
N TRP A 134 6.18 -24.53 14.22
CA TRP A 134 6.55 -24.81 12.83
C TRP A 134 7.80 -24.07 12.34
N GLY A 135 8.53 -23.38 13.24
CA GLY A 135 9.77 -22.68 12.89
C GLY A 135 9.60 -21.38 12.08
N TYR A 136 8.41 -20.77 12.04
CA TYR A 136 8.18 -19.48 11.40
C TYR A 136 8.57 -18.32 12.34
N GLU A 137 9.88 -18.13 12.51
CA GLU A 137 10.44 -17.13 13.44
C GLU A 137 10.07 -15.68 13.08
N ASP A 138 9.97 -15.37 11.78
CA ASP A 138 9.56 -14.05 11.32
C ASP A 138 8.09 -13.74 11.68
N VAL A 139 7.22 -14.75 11.55
CA VAL A 139 5.81 -14.67 11.93
C VAL A 139 5.69 -14.53 13.44
N ALA A 140 6.40 -15.34 14.22
CA ALA A 140 6.37 -15.26 15.67
C ALA A 140 6.74 -13.85 16.17
N ARG A 141 7.80 -13.25 15.58
CA ARG A 141 8.23 -11.88 15.88
C ARG A 141 7.18 -10.83 15.51
N LYS A 142 6.52 -10.97 14.35
CA LYS A 142 5.42 -10.08 13.92
C LYS A 142 4.23 -10.17 14.86
N VAL A 143 3.85 -11.38 15.27
CA VAL A 143 2.76 -11.61 16.22
C VAL A 143 3.10 -11.01 17.58
N GLU A 144 4.34 -11.17 18.05
CA GLU A 144 4.78 -10.58 19.32
C GLU A 144 4.76 -9.05 19.27
N ALA A 145 5.22 -8.45 18.17
CA ALA A 145 5.11 -7.01 17.96
C ALA A 145 3.64 -6.53 17.95
N LEU A 146 2.74 -7.30 17.34
CA LEU A 146 1.30 -7.02 17.37
C LEU A 146 0.75 -7.10 18.80
N ARG A 147 1.12 -8.12 19.58
CA ARG A 147 0.71 -8.25 20.99
C ARG A 147 1.13 -7.05 21.82
N LYS A 148 2.38 -6.60 21.65
CA LYS A 148 2.92 -5.41 22.32
C LYS A 148 2.15 -4.15 21.93
N LYS A 149 1.86 -3.96 20.64
CA LYS A 149 1.05 -2.84 20.14
C LYS A 149 -0.36 -2.81 20.72
N LEU A 150 -0.95 -3.99 20.95
CA LEU A 150 -2.30 -4.14 21.48
C LEU A 150 -2.35 -4.19 23.03
N GLY A 151 -1.21 -4.10 23.71
CA GLY A 151 -1.15 -4.17 25.18
C GLY A 151 -1.56 -5.53 25.76
N LEU A 152 -1.45 -6.61 24.99
CA LEU A 152 -1.85 -7.95 25.43
C LEU A 152 -0.73 -8.60 26.25
N LYS A 153 -0.92 -8.72 27.57
CA LYS A 153 0.00 -9.44 28.45
C LYS A 153 0.03 -10.92 28.08
N THR A 154 1.23 -11.50 28.01
CA THR A 154 1.39 -12.96 28.03
C THR A 154 0.90 -13.49 29.36
N ALA A 155 0.01 -14.49 29.34
CA ALA A 155 -0.22 -15.29 30.52
C ALA A 155 1.14 -15.92 30.87
N LYS A 156 1.72 -15.52 32.02
CA LYS A 156 2.85 -16.24 32.60
C LYS A 156 2.33 -17.64 32.90
N LYS A 157 3.01 -18.64 32.36
CA LYS A 157 2.76 -20.04 32.66
C LYS A 157 3.43 -20.38 33.99
#